data_AF-A0A556MP40-F1
#
_entry.id   AF-A0A556MP40-F1
#
_cell.length_a   1.000
_cell.length_b   1.000
_cell.length_c   1.000
_cell.angle_alpha   90.00
_cell.angle_beta   90.00
_cell.angle_gamma   90.00
#
_symmetry.space_group_name_H-M   'P 1'
#
loop_
_entity.id
_entity.type
_entity.pdbx_description
1 polymer ?
#
loop_
_entity_poly.entity_id
_entity_poly.type
_entity_poly.pdbx_seq_one_letter_code
_entity_poly.pdbx_strand_id
1 'polypeptide(L)'
;MKTISILSLLFFPYFVSGQSAKKLNNQLRSELITEQQKQEDAITVFKKKRADFDSVKLLANGKIDLLKKGEKRVLDCFFTFSALIYQLKELHAELPPLIRSFNSDKVPVQREFVEPIKNTLETVFVFEKVSDKVELGDLSRKEQNKLLSRKVDEYKRYTLSNSIRLGEMKDSKERISAFLPRMDSLLHVYELLANDMTSDSWKMQDKLKQLEVEFRKKGPKNFTEAYFRIFPEVFPGFLPVGKELELNGVPERIEFEETYPITEKRSEPEIYDWTEEATVFLGGKDEMNRFITKNLRYPESVMQGIVSGKVVVKFIVSGKGEISDVEVLKGIPACPECNEEAIRLVKSMPNWIPGKQNGKKVSSYVRLLLKFEL
;
A
#
# COMPACT_ATOMS: atom_id res chain seq x y z
N MET A 1 26.58 25.22 21.73
CA MET A 1 25.55 26.28 21.79
C MET A 1 24.48 25.82 22.76
N LYS A 2 24.33 26.56 23.87
CA LYS A 2 23.67 26.10 25.10
C LYS A 2 22.15 26.01 24.90
N THR A 3 21.60 24.81 25.08
CA THR A 3 20.19 24.57 25.38
C THR A 3 19.88 25.20 26.74
N ILE A 4 19.19 26.33 26.72
CA ILE A 4 18.67 26.95 27.93
C ILE A 4 17.56 26.04 28.44
N SER A 5 17.87 25.28 29.49
CA SER A 5 16.92 24.52 30.28
C SER A 5 16.00 25.50 31.00
N ILE A 6 14.76 25.68 30.51
CA ILE A 6 13.74 26.57 31.10
C ILE A 6 12.99 25.87 32.26
N LEU A 7 13.40 24.67 32.68
CA LEU A 7 12.61 23.83 33.57
C LEU A 7 12.92 23.92 35.08
N SER A 8 13.72 24.86 35.57
CA SER A 8 14.16 24.86 36.98
C SER A 8 13.86 26.12 37.80
N LEU A 9 12.80 26.88 37.49
CA LEU A 9 12.48 28.11 38.25
C LEU A 9 10.99 28.34 38.46
N LEU A 10 10.23 27.35 38.92
CA LEU A 10 8.88 27.60 39.45
C LEU A 10 8.60 26.67 40.62
N PHE A 11 8.67 27.21 41.84
CA PHE A 11 7.73 27.01 42.95
C PHE A 11 8.37 27.52 44.25
N PHE A 12 8.28 28.82 44.48
CA PHE A 12 8.26 29.37 45.84
C PHE A 12 7.35 30.60 45.84
N PRO A 13 6.19 30.58 46.52
CA PRO A 13 5.46 31.80 46.80
C PRO A 13 6.26 32.54 47.86
N TYR A 14 7.07 33.52 47.46
CA TYR A 14 7.62 34.51 48.38
C TYR A 14 6.46 35.41 48.85
N PHE A 15 5.63 34.89 49.76
CA PHE A 15 4.76 35.74 50.57
C PHE A 15 5.64 36.36 51.64
N VAL A 16 6.20 37.54 51.32
CA VAL A 16 6.87 38.39 52.31
C VAL A 16 5.76 38.96 53.21
N SER A 17 5.45 38.26 54.30
CA SER A 17 4.58 38.77 55.36
C SER A 17 5.23 40.04 55.93
N GLY A 18 4.51 41.17 55.80
CA GLY A 18 4.96 42.48 56.31
C GLY A 18 5.15 43.59 55.26
N GLN A 19 4.95 43.35 53.97
CA GLN A 19 4.96 44.45 52.98
C GLN A 19 3.71 45.34 53.07
N SER A 20 3.88 46.65 52.93
CA SER A 20 2.74 47.58 52.85
C SER A 20 1.92 47.34 51.58
N ALA A 21 0.60 47.53 51.66
CA ALA A 21 -0.31 47.32 50.52
C ALA A 21 0.07 48.16 49.28
N LYS A 22 0.70 49.32 49.47
CA LYS A 22 1.26 50.18 48.41
C LYS A 22 2.45 49.51 47.71
N LYS A 23 3.38 48.93 48.47
CA LYS A 23 4.58 48.27 47.92
C LYS A 23 4.19 47.04 47.10
N LEU A 24 3.27 46.21 47.61
CA LEU A 24 2.76 45.04 46.90
C LEU A 24 2.04 45.42 45.60
N ASN A 25 1.24 46.49 45.62
CA ASN A 25 0.55 46.98 44.41
C ASN A 25 1.53 47.38 43.32
N ASN A 26 2.56 48.16 43.66
CA ASN A 26 3.60 48.58 42.72
C ASN A 26 4.35 47.38 42.14
N GLN A 27 4.68 46.38 42.97
CA GLN A 27 5.34 45.15 42.53
C GLN A 27 4.47 44.38 41.53
N LEU A 28 3.20 44.13 41.87
CA LEU A 28 2.28 43.39 40.99
C LEU A 28 2.01 44.11 39.66
N ARG A 29 1.97 45.46 39.66
CA ARG A 29 1.88 46.25 38.43
C ARG A 29 3.11 46.06 37.54
N SER A 30 4.31 46.11 38.12
CA SER A 30 5.57 45.89 37.39
C SER A 30 5.65 44.47 36.82
N GLU A 31 5.23 43.47 37.60
CA GLU A 31 5.20 42.08 37.16
C GLU A 31 4.19 41.87 36.03
N LEU A 32 3.00 42.47 36.13
CA LEU A 32 1.99 42.41 35.08
C LEU A 32 2.50 42.99 33.74
N ILE A 33 3.15 44.16 33.78
CA ILE A 33 3.76 44.77 32.58
C ILE A 33 4.80 43.82 31.96
N THR A 34 5.62 43.19 32.80
CA THR A 34 6.65 42.25 32.35
C THR A 34 6.04 41.01 31.67
N GLU A 35 5.01 40.42 32.27
CA GLU A 35 4.32 39.26 31.70
C GLU A 35 3.52 39.61 30.43
N GLN A 36 2.98 40.83 30.34
CA GLN A 36 2.36 41.36 29.13
C GLN A 36 3.37 41.43 27.97
N GLN A 37 4.53 42.06 28.20
CA GLN A 37 5.58 42.17 27.18
C GLN A 37 6.04 40.79 26.69
N LYS A 38 6.27 39.84 27.62
CA LYS A 38 6.63 38.46 27.26
C LYS A 38 5.59 37.80 26.35
N GLN A 39 4.30 38.02 26.61
CA GLN A 39 3.24 37.46 25.77
C GLN A 39 3.21 38.10 24.38
N GLU A 40 3.41 39.42 24.26
CA GLU A 40 3.49 40.11 22.98
C GLU A 40 4.66 39.61 22.11
N ASP A 41 5.84 39.45 22.72
CA ASP A 41 7.02 38.91 22.04
C ASP A 41 6.77 37.45 21.58
N ALA A 42 6.17 36.63 22.45
CA ALA A 42 5.81 35.25 22.15
C ALA A 42 4.79 35.14 21.00
N ILE A 43 3.80 36.04 20.93
CA ILE A 43 2.83 36.10 19.82
C ILE A 43 3.55 36.32 18.49
N THR A 44 4.55 37.20 18.47
CA THR A 44 5.33 37.50 17.26
C THR A 44 6.09 36.26 16.78
N VAL A 45 6.75 35.56 17.70
CA VAL A 45 7.45 34.29 17.39
C VAL A 45 6.46 33.22 16.92
N PHE A 46 5.32 33.08 17.61
CA PHE A 46 4.29 32.11 17.25
C PHE A 46 3.76 32.35 15.84
N LYS A 47 3.41 33.59 15.49
CA LYS A 47 2.92 33.94 14.14
C LYS A 47 3.90 33.51 13.04
N LYS A 48 5.19 33.79 13.23
CA LYS A 48 6.25 33.37 12.29
C LYS A 48 6.32 31.85 12.16
N LYS A 49 6.37 31.14 13.28
CA LYS A 49 6.45 29.67 13.29
C LYS A 49 5.20 29.01 12.72
N ARG A 50 4.03 29.59 12.95
CA ARG A 50 2.77 29.14 12.38
C ARG A 50 2.75 29.29 10.86
N ALA A 51 3.18 30.43 10.33
CA ALA A 51 3.30 30.63 8.89
C ALA A 51 4.26 29.62 8.22
N ASP A 52 5.40 29.34 8.86
CA ASP A 52 6.33 28.30 8.39
C ASP A 52 5.66 26.91 8.38
N PHE A 53 4.91 26.55 9.43
CA PHE A 53 4.20 25.28 9.53
C PHE A 53 3.11 25.15 8.46
N ASP A 54 2.30 26.19 8.26
CA ASP A 54 1.24 26.22 7.25
C ASP A 54 1.80 26.08 5.83
N SER A 55 2.97 26.68 5.55
CA SER A 55 3.68 26.53 4.27
C SER A 55 4.12 25.08 4.03
N VAL A 56 4.66 24.41 5.04
CA VAL A 56 5.06 22.99 4.96
C VAL A 56 3.85 22.09 4.75
N LYS A 57 2.74 22.35 5.46
CA LYS A 57 1.47 21.63 5.28
C LYS A 57 0.93 21.77 3.85
N LEU A 58 1.01 22.96 3.26
CA LEU A 58 0.60 23.19 1.86
C LEU A 58 1.42 22.34 0.88
N LEU A 59 2.75 22.32 1.04
CA LEU A 59 3.63 21.50 0.21
C LEU A 59 3.32 20.00 0.34
N ALA A 60 3.08 19.53 1.57
CA ALA A 60 2.72 18.14 1.82
C ALA A 60 1.39 17.76 1.15
N ASN A 61 0.37 18.63 1.24
CA ASN A 61 -0.90 18.44 0.54
C ASN A 61 -0.73 18.38 -0.99
N GLY A 62 0.12 19.25 -1.56
CA GLY A 62 0.44 19.21 -2.99
C GLY A 62 1.08 17.88 -3.40
N LYS A 63 2.01 17.36 -2.60
CA LYS A 63 2.61 16.03 -2.83
C LYS A 63 1.55 14.92 -2.75
N ILE A 64 0.67 14.95 -1.75
CA ILE A 64 -0.42 13.97 -1.60
C ILE A 64 -1.36 14.00 -2.81
N ASP A 65 -1.69 15.17 -3.34
CA ASP A 65 -2.52 15.29 -4.56
C ASP A 65 -1.84 14.66 -5.78
N LEU A 66 -0.53 14.87 -5.95
CA LEU A 66 0.25 14.19 -6.99
C LEU A 66 0.21 12.67 -6.82
N LEU A 67 0.31 12.16 -5.58
CA LEU A 67 0.15 10.72 -5.30
C LEU A 67 -1.23 10.20 -5.71
N LYS A 68 -2.31 10.93 -5.42
CA LYS A 68 -3.68 10.54 -5.83
C LYS A 68 -3.80 10.42 -7.34
N LYS A 69 -3.27 11.42 -8.05
CA LYS A 69 -3.29 11.45 -9.52
C LYS A 69 -2.46 10.31 -10.10
N GLY A 70 -1.29 10.03 -9.51
CA GLY A 70 -0.43 8.92 -9.89
C GLY A 70 -1.09 7.56 -9.67
N GLU A 71 -1.63 7.30 -8.48
CA GLU A 71 -2.33 6.05 -8.16
C GLU A 71 -3.51 5.81 -9.11
N LYS A 72 -4.31 6.84 -9.40
CA LYS A 72 -5.39 6.73 -10.38
C LYS A 72 -4.87 6.31 -11.76
N ARG A 73 -3.79 6.94 -12.26
CA ARG A 73 -3.17 6.57 -13.54
C ARG A 73 -2.66 5.13 -13.53
N VAL A 74 -2.04 4.70 -12.43
CA VAL A 74 -1.55 3.31 -12.27
C VAL A 74 -2.72 2.32 -12.32
N LEU A 75 -3.82 2.62 -11.63
CA LEU A 75 -5.03 1.79 -11.66
C LEU A 75 -5.67 1.77 -13.07
N ASP A 76 -5.75 2.91 -13.75
CA ASP A 76 -6.27 2.98 -15.12
C ASP A 76 -5.42 2.11 -16.09
N CYS A 77 -4.09 2.17 -15.96
CA CYS A 77 -3.19 1.29 -16.70
C CYS A 77 -3.42 -0.17 -16.33
N PHE A 78 -3.50 -0.49 -15.04
CA PHE A 78 -3.75 -1.84 -14.53
C PHE A 78 -5.02 -2.48 -15.11
N PHE A 79 -6.13 -1.74 -15.14
CA PHE A 79 -7.39 -2.24 -15.73
C PHE A 79 -7.26 -2.45 -17.24
N THR A 80 -6.59 -1.53 -17.93
CA THR A 80 -6.33 -1.66 -19.37
C THR A 80 -5.50 -2.90 -19.67
N PHE A 81 -4.43 -3.13 -18.91
CA PHE A 81 -3.61 -4.33 -18.98
C PHE A 81 -4.40 -5.61 -18.72
N SER A 82 -5.21 -5.62 -17.67
CA SER A 82 -6.00 -6.78 -17.28
C SER A 82 -7.00 -7.17 -18.37
N ALA A 83 -7.63 -6.17 -19.01
CA ALA A 83 -8.51 -6.39 -20.16
C ALA A 83 -7.76 -6.95 -21.37
N LEU A 84 -6.58 -6.41 -21.69
CA LEU A 84 -5.74 -6.90 -22.79
C LEU A 84 -5.27 -8.34 -22.55
N ILE A 85 -4.82 -8.66 -21.33
CA ILE A 85 -4.43 -10.02 -20.94
C ILE A 85 -5.59 -10.99 -21.12
N TYR A 86 -6.79 -10.60 -20.69
CA TYR A 86 -7.98 -11.43 -20.85
C TYR A 86 -8.30 -11.69 -22.33
N GLN A 87 -8.28 -10.64 -23.17
CA GLN A 87 -8.49 -10.77 -24.62
C GLN A 87 -7.45 -11.67 -25.29
N LEU A 88 -6.17 -11.52 -24.95
CA LEU A 88 -5.10 -12.36 -25.49
C LEU A 88 -5.24 -13.83 -25.06
N LYS A 89 -5.70 -14.09 -23.83
CA LYS A 89 -5.98 -15.44 -23.34
C LYS A 89 -7.14 -16.12 -24.08
N GLU A 90 -8.24 -15.39 -24.32
CA GLU A 90 -9.36 -15.87 -25.14
C GLU A 90 -8.92 -16.22 -26.57
N LEU A 91 -7.94 -15.49 -27.09
CA LEU A 91 -7.36 -15.73 -28.42
C LEU A 91 -6.23 -16.78 -28.42
N HIS A 92 -5.94 -17.43 -27.28
CA HIS A 92 -4.81 -18.34 -27.11
C HIS A 92 -3.44 -17.75 -27.53
N ALA A 93 -3.29 -16.42 -27.46
CA ALA A 93 -2.07 -15.72 -27.86
C ALA A 93 -1.05 -15.66 -26.71
N GLU A 94 0.25 -15.77 -27.04
CA GLU A 94 1.31 -15.59 -26.05
C GLU A 94 1.36 -14.15 -25.51
N LEU A 95 1.45 -14.02 -24.18
CA LEU A 95 1.60 -12.71 -23.54
C LEU A 95 3.03 -12.17 -23.71
N PRO A 96 3.22 -10.86 -23.96
CA PRO A 96 4.54 -10.23 -23.94
C PRO A 96 5.26 -10.45 -22.59
N PRO A 97 6.59 -10.68 -22.57
CA PRO A 97 7.35 -10.96 -21.34
C PRO A 97 7.19 -9.92 -20.23
N LEU A 98 7.11 -8.64 -20.60
CA LEU A 98 6.90 -7.51 -19.68
C LEU A 98 5.55 -7.59 -18.94
N ILE A 99 4.55 -8.21 -19.57
CA ILE A 99 3.20 -8.41 -19.02
C ILE A 99 3.15 -9.68 -18.14
N ARG A 100 3.92 -10.72 -18.47
CA ARG A 100 3.97 -11.96 -17.68
C ARG A 100 4.48 -11.75 -16.25
N SER A 101 5.34 -10.74 -16.04
CA SER A 101 5.90 -10.40 -14.73
C SER A 101 5.08 -9.38 -13.95
N PHE A 102 3.99 -8.87 -14.55
CA PHE A 102 3.12 -7.87 -13.94
C PHE A 102 2.26 -8.53 -12.84
N ASN A 103 2.35 -7.99 -11.61
CA ASN A 103 1.63 -8.50 -10.44
C ASN A 103 0.81 -7.38 -9.80
N SER A 104 -0.52 -7.55 -9.75
CA SER A 104 -1.49 -6.63 -9.14
C SER A 104 -1.19 -6.29 -7.68
N ASP A 105 -0.64 -7.25 -6.94
CA ASP A 105 -0.44 -7.17 -5.50
C ASP A 105 0.76 -6.27 -5.15
N LYS A 106 1.48 -5.79 -6.16
CA LYS A 106 2.57 -4.80 -6.04
C LYS A 106 2.15 -3.39 -6.43
N VAL A 107 0.87 -3.14 -6.73
CA VAL A 107 0.36 -1.79 -6.94
C VAL A 107 0.32 -1.08 -5.58
N PRO A 108 1.17 -0.07 -5.34
CA PRO A 108 1.25 0.57 -4.03
C PRO A 108 -0.05 1.32 -3.73
N VAL A 109 -0.61 1.12 -2.54
CA VAL A 109 -1.86 1.79 -2.13
C VAL A 109 -1.51 3.09 -1.42
N GLN A 110 -2.07 4.22 -1.86
CA GLN A 110 -1.75 5.53 -1.28
C GLN A 110 -1.95 5.58 0.24
N ARG A 111 -2.98 4.90 0.75
CA ARG A 111 -3.34 4.90 2.17
C ARG A 111 -2.15 4.53 3.05
N GLU A 112 -1.32 3.58 2.63
CA GLU A 112 -0.14 3.11 3.39
C GLU A 112 0.88 4.23 3.61
N PHE A 113 0.95 5.19 2.69
CA PHE A 113 1.92 6.29 2.73
C PHE A 113 1.35 7.57 3.38
N VAL A 114 0.04 7.81 3.26
CA VAL A 114 -0.59 9.09 3.64
C VAL A 114 -1.27 9.05 5.00
N GLU A 115 -1.89 7.92 5.36
CA GLU A 115 -2.63 7.81 6.63
C GLU A 115 -1.77 8.16 7.87
N PRO A 116 -0.48 7.78 7.96
CA PRO A 116 0.36 8.12 9.10
C PRO A 116 0.54 9.63 9.34
N ILE A 117 0.46 10.47 8.30
CA ILE A 117 0.67 11.92 8.42
C ILE A 117 -0.63 12.74 8.40
N LYS A 118 -1.75 12.14 8.01
CA LYS A 118 -3.04 12.82 7.81
C LYS A 118 -3.51 13.57 9.05
N ASN A 119 -3.48 12.93 10.22
CA ASN A 119 -3.87 13.57 11.48
C ASN A 119 -3.02 14.80 11.78
N THR A 120 -1.71 14.75 11.48
CA THR A 120 -0.80 15.90 11.69
C THR A 120 -1.14 17.08 10.78
N LEU A 121 -1.59 16.79 9.55
CA LEU A 121 -2.05 17.82 8.63
C LEU A 121 -3.36 18.45 9.12
N GLU A 122 -4.25 17.71 9.77
CA GLU A 122 -5.54 18.23 10.24
C GLU A 122 -5.43 19.06 11.53
N THR A 123 -4.32 18.95 12.27
CA THR A 123 -4.09 19.68 13.53
C THR A 123 -4.12 21.20 13.37
N VAL A 124 -4.86 21.86 14.28
CA VAL A 124 -4.96 23.32 14.38
C VAL A 124 -4.27 23.79 15.66
N PHE A 125 -3.34 24.75 15.54
CA PHE A 125 -2.65 25.35 16.68
C PHE A 125 -3.15 26.78 16.87
N VAL A 126 -3.67 27.07 18.07
CA VAL A 126 -4.18 28.38 18.46
C VAL A 126 -3.34 28.93 19.61
N PHE A 127 -2.97 30.21 19.53
CA PHE A 127 -2.30 30.91 20.62
C PHE A 127 -3.33 31.50 21.59
N GLU A 128 -3.29 31.08 22.84
CA GLU A 128 -4.14 31.60 23.91
C GLU A 128 -3.64 32.97 24.40
N LYS A 129 -4.57 33.87 24.71
CA LYS A 129 -4.25 35.22 25.20
C LYS A 129 -5.06 35.50 26.45
N VAL A 130 -4.49 36.29 27.35
CA VAL A 130 -5.24 36.81 28.51
C VAL A 130 -6.31 37.76 27.98
N SER A 131 -7.55 37.57 28.43
CA SER A 131 -8.65 38.46 28.05
C SER A 131 -8.60 39.78 28.83
N ASP A 132 -9.15 40.82 28.19
CA ASP A 132 -9.50 42.12 28.75
C ASP A 132 -8.38 42.97 29.36
N LYS A 133 -8.57 44.30 29.29
CA LYS A 133 -7.71 45.25 29.99
C LYS A 133 -7.96 45.18 31.49
N VAL A 134 -6.91 45.39 32.29
CA VAL A 134 -7.05 45.47 33.74
C VAL A 134 -7.54 46.86 34.13
N GLU A 135 -8.82 46.98 34.46
CA GLU A 135 -9.43 48.21 34.97
C GLU A 135 -9.28 48.26 36.50
N LEU A 136 -8.50 49.23 37.00
CA LEU A 136 -8.19 49.34 38.43
C LEU A 136 -9.02 50.39 39.17
N GLY A 137 -9.68 51.30 38.44
CA GLY A 137 -10.68 52.29 38.88
C GLY A 137 -10.71 52.71 40.36
N ASP A 138 -11.92 52.88 40.89
CA ASP A 138 -12.21 53.28 42.28
C ASP A 138 -12.00 52.16 43.31
N LEU A 139 -11.33 51.07 42.93
CA LEU A 139 -11.14 49.91 43.79
C LEU A 139 -10.20 50.22 44.96
N SER A 140 -10.47 49.62 46.12
CA SER A 140 -9.54 49.69 47.25
C SER A 140 -8.20 49.01 46.90
N ARG A 141 -7.11 49.42 47.55
CA ARG A 141 -5.77 48.82 47.32
C ARG A 141 -5.76 47.30 47.50
N LYS A 142 -6.56 46.76 48.41
CA LYS A 142 -6.68 45.31 48.66
C LYS A 142 -7.34 44.60 47.48
N GLU A 143 -8.39 45.19 46.92
CA GLU A 143 -9.10 44.67 45.74
C GLU A 143 -8.23 44.76 44.48
N GLN A 144 -7.51 45.88 44.30
CA GLN A 144 -6.54 46.03 43.22
C GLN A 144 -5.46 44.94 43.27
N ASN A 145 -4.89 44.67 44.45
CA ASN A 145 -3.86 43.62 44.59
C ASN A 145 -4.41 42.23 44.25
N LYS A 146 -5.64 41.91 44.68
CA LYS A 146 -6.29 40.63 44.35
C LYS A 146 -6.51 40.47 42.84
N LEU A 147 -6.96 41.53 42.16
CA LEU A 147 -7.18 41.53 40.72
C LEU A 147 -5.86 41.41 39.93
N LEU A 148 -4.85 42.19 40.31
CA LEU A 148 -3.53 42.15 39.68
C LEU A 148 -2.87 40.78 39.83
N SER A 149 -2.90 40.19 41.03
CA SER A 149 -2.36 38.84 41.28
C SER A 149 -3.03 37.81 40.39
N ARG A 150 -4.37 37.82 40.31
CA ARG A 150 -5.11 36.90 39.44
C ARG A 150 -4.71 37.04 37.98
N LYS A 151 -4.53 38.28 37.49
CA LYS A 151 -4.13 38.55 36.11
C LYS A 151 -2.71 38.08 35.83
N VAL A 152 -1.76 38.35 36.73
CA VAL A 152 -0.39 37.81 36.62
C VAL A 152 -0.40 36.28 36.52
N ASP A 153 -1.18 35.60 37.37
CA ASP A 153 -1.29 34.14 37.34
C ASP A 153 -1.94 33.64 36.04
N GLU A 154 -2.90 34.39 35.48
CA GLU A 154 -3.50 34.12 34.18
C GLU A 154 -2.46 34.18 33.04
N TYR A 155 -1.64 35.24 32.99
CA TYR A 155 -0.54 35.36 32.01
C TYR A 155 0.44 34.20 32.13
N LYS A 156 0.88 33.85 33.34
CA LYS A 156 1.81 32.73 33.56
C LYS A 156 1.25 31.39 33.07
N ARG A 157 -0.04 31.11 33.33
CA ARG A 157 -0.70 29.88 32.86
C ARG A 157 -0.76 29.81 31.35
N TYR A 158 -1.16 30.88 30.67
CA TYR A 158 -1.18 30.89 29.20
C TYR A 158 0.21 30.86 28.58
N THR A 159 1.22 31.45 29.21
CA THR A 159 2.62 31.30 28.79
C THR A 159 3.04 29.82 28.79
N LEU A 160 2.75 29.08 29.86
CA LEU A 160 3.04 27.65 29.94
C LEU A 160 2.26 26.87 28.86
N SER A 161 0.95 27.09 28.74
CA SER A 161 0.09 26.43 27.76
C SER A 161 0.57 26.66 26.31
N ASN A 162 0.88 27.91 25.96
CA ASN A 162 1.39 28.25 24.62
C ASN A 162 2.79 27.68 24.35
N SER A 163 3.64 27.54 25.36
CA SER A 163 4.96 26.93 25.20
C SER A 163 4.87 25.44 24.82
N ILE A 164 3.92 24.71 25.42
CA ILE A 164 3.64 23.31 25.11
C ILE A 164 3.15 23.20 23.66
N ARG A 165 2.15 24.00 23.28
CA ARG A 165 1.62 24.01 21.89
C ARG A 165 2.67 24.38 20.85
N LEU A 166 3.58 25.29 21.18
CA LEU A 166 4.69 25.64 20.29
C LEU A 166 5.65 24.45 20.09
N GLY A 167 5.90 23.66 21.13
CA GLY A 167 6.63 22.41 21.06
C GLY A 167 5.95 21.39 20.15
N GLU A 168 4.67 21.11 20.39
CA GLU A 168 3.87 20.18 19.57
C GLU A 168 3.83 20.58 18.08
N MET A 169 3.72 21.88 17.79
CA MET A 169 3.77 22.40 16.43
C MET A 169 5.14 22.19 15.78
N LYS A 170 6.23 22.38 16.53
CA LYS A 170 7.59 22.13 16.05
C LYS A 170 7.79 20.65 15.71
N ASP A 171 7.40 19.75 16.61
CA ASP A 171 7.52 18.30 16.40
C ASP A 171 6.67 17.84 15.22
N SER A 172 5.46 18.40 15.09
CA SER A 172 4.57 18.16 13.94
C SER A 172 5.20 18.63 12.62
N LYS A 173 5.86 19.80 12.63
CA LYS A 173 6.60 20.30 11.47
C LYS A 173 7.70 19.33 11.06
N GLU A 174 8.51 18.86 12.02
CA GLU A 174 9.63 17.94 11.75
C GLU A 174 9.13 16.62 11.16
N ARG A 175 8.03 16.06 11.68
CA ARG A 175 7.37 14.86 11.10
C ARG A 175 6.93 15.08 9.66
N ILE A 176 6.25 16.21 9.36
CA ILE A 176 5.82 16.52 7.99
C ILE A 176 7.03 16.80 7.08
N SER A 177 8.09 17.45 7.56
CA SER A 177 9.27 17.71 6.74
C SER A 177 10.06 16.43 6.42
N ALA A 178 10.07 15.45 7.33
CA ALA A 178 10.68 14.14 7.09
C ALA A 178 9.84 13.23 6.17
N PHE A 179 8.59 13.60 5.88
CA PHE A 179 7.74 12.88 4.95
C PHE A 179 8.32 12.93 3.53
N LEU A 180 8.95 11.82 3.16
CA LEU A 180 9.44 11.54 1.81
C LEU A 180 8.49 10.53 1.16
N PRO A 181 7.57 10.95 0.28
CA PRO A 181 6.74 10.01 -0.45
C PRO A 181 7.64 9.13 -1.33
N ARG A 182 7.68 7.82 -1.06
CA ARG A 182 8.48 6.83 -1.83
C ARG A 182 7.93 6.54 -3.23
N MET A 183 6.82 7.18 -3.60
CA MET A 183 6.06 6.90 -4.82
C MET A 183 6.60 7.60 -6.06
N ASP A 184 7.46 8.62 -5.95
CA ASP A 184 7.98 9.35 -7.12
C ASP A 184 8.79 8.42 -8.04
N SER A 185 9.59 7.51 -7.48
CA SER A 185 10.34 6.50 -8.24
C SER A 185 9.44 5.40 -8.83
N LEU A 186 8.38 5.00 -8.10
CA LEU A 186 7.46 3.94 -8.54
C LEU A 186 6.52 4.43 -9.64
N LEU A 187 5.96 5.63 -9.49
CA LEU A 187 5.14 6.28 -10.51
C LEU A 187 5.89 6.38 -11.84
N HIS A 188 7.17 6.74 -11.79
CA HIS A 188 8.01 6.81 -12.99
C HIS A 188 8.16 5.46 -13.70
N VAL A 189 8.37 4.37 -12.95
CA VAL A 189 8.43 3.01 -13.52
C VAL A 189 7.09 2.64 -14.18
N TYR A 190 5.96 2.93 -13.53
CA TYR A 190 4.65 2.66 -14.12
C TYR A 190 4.35 3.54 -15.34
N GLU A 191 4.79 4.81 -15.37
CA GLU A 191 4.65 5.69 -16.53
C GLU A 191 5.47 5.18 -17.73
N LEU A 192 6.68 4.67 -17.49
CA LEU A 192 7.50 4.04 -18.54
C LEU A 192 6.81 2.79 -19.09
N LEU A 193 6.29 1.92 -18.22
CA LEU A 193 5.55 0.72 -18.62
C LEU A 193 4.28 1.06 -19.42
N ALA A 194 3.50 2.05 -18.96
CA ALA A 194 2.28 2.52 -19.60
C ALA A 194 2.54 3.06 -21.01
N ASN A 195 3.60 3.86 -21.16
CA ASN A 195 4.01 4.40 -22.47
C ASN A 195 4.41 3.30 -23.45
N ASP A 196 5.14 2.28 -22.97
CA ASP A 196 5.62 1.19 -23.81
C ASP A 196 4.46 0.39 -24.44
N MET A 197 3.45 0.01 -23.64
CA MET A 197 2.30 -0.72 -24.21
C MET A 197 1.20 0.15 -24.82
N THR A 198 1.16 1.45 -24.56
CA THR A 198 0.37 2.35 -25.42
C THR A 198 0.96 2.39 -26.83
N SER A 199 2.29 2.43 -26.94
CA SER A 199 3.00 2.32 -28.22
C SER A 199 2.69 0.99 -28.92
N ASP A 200 2.70 -0.13 -28.20
CA ASP A 200 2.45 -1.45 -28.80
C ASP A 200 0.97 -1.70 -29.13
N SER A 201 0.04 -1.17 -28.34
CA SER A 201 -1.40 -1.22 -28.64
C SER A 201 -1.74 -0.48 -29.93
N TRP A 202 -1.16 0.71 -30.14
CA TRP A 202 -1.33 1.46 -31.38
C TRP A 202 -0.81 0.68 -32.60
N LYS A 203 0.35 0.03 -32.50
CA LYS A 203 0.89 -0.84 -33.57
C LYS A 203 -0.07 -1.99 -33.89
N MET A 204 -0.67 -2.62 -32.88
CA MET A 204 -1.64 -3.70 -33.08
C MET A 204 -2.95 -3.21 -33.73
N GLN A 205 -3.46 -2.04 -33.33
CA GLN A 205 -4.63 -1.44 -33.97
C GLN A 205 -4.39 -1.11 -35.44
N ASP A 206 -3.20 -0.60 -35.77
CA ASP A 206 -2.84 -0.33 -37.16
C ASP A 206 -2.77 -1.62 -37.99
N LYS A 207 -2.15 -2.69 -37.47
CA LYS A 207 -2.15 -4.02 -38.09
C LYS A 207 -3.56 -4.55 -38.35
N LEU A 208 -4.47 -4.46 -37.37
CA LEU A 208 -5.87 -4.88 -37.52
C LEU A 208 -6.60 -4.07 -38.59
N LYS A 209 -6.36 -2.75 -38.66
CA LYS A 209 -6.95 -1.89 -39.69
C LYS A 209 -6.44 -2.23 -41.08
N GLN A 210 -5.16 -2.56 -41.22
CA GLN A 210 -4.60 -3.05 -42.48
C GLN A 210 -5.27 -4.36 -42.92
N LEU A 211 -5.51 -5.28 -41.97
CA LEU A 211 -6.19 -6.54 -42.24
C LEU A 211 -7.65 -6.33 -42.65
N GLU A 212 -8.37 -5.40 -42.00
CA GLU A 212 -9.74 -5.04 -42.37
C GLU A 212 -9.82 -4.45 -43.78
N VAL A 213 -8.86 -3.58 -44.13
CA VAL A 213 -8.76 -3.00 -45.48
C VAL A 213 -8.49 -4.10 -46.53
N GLU A 214 -7.60 -5.04 -46.24
CA GLU A 214 -7.32 -6.19 -47.13
C GLU A 214 -8.55 -7.09 -47.28
N PHE A 215 -9.26 -7.39 -46.19
CA PHE A 215 -10.51 -8.17 -46.21
C PHE A 215 -11.58 -7.48 -47.06
N ARG A 216 -11.77 -6.17 -46.89
CA ARG A 216 -12.72 -5.38 -47.70
C ARG A 216 -12.36 -5.38 -49.18
N LYS A 217 -11.06 -5.34 -49.52
CA LYS A 217 -10.59 -5.28 -50.92
C LYS A 217 -10.58 -6.63 -51.61
N LYS A 218 -10.20 -7.70 -50.93
CA LYS A 218 -9.89 -9.01 -51.52
C LYS A 218 -10.82 -10.13 -51.08
N GLY A 219 -11.75 -9.85 -50.19
CA GLY A 219 -12.76 -10.79 -49.70
C GLY A 219 -12.19 -11.88 -48.78
N PRO A 220 -13.06 -12.74 -48.23
CA PRO A 220 -12.72 -13.71 -47.19
C PRO A 220 -11.72 -14.78 -47.63
N LYS A 221 -11.65 -15.11 -48.93
CA LYS A 221 -10.70 -16.11 -49.46
C LYS A 221 -9.23 -15.71 -49.27
N ASN A 222 -8.94 -14.42 -49.20
CA ASN A 222 -7.57 -13.89 -49.05
C ASN A 222 -7.25 -13.44 -47.62
N PHE A 223 -8.19 -13.63 -46.69
CA PHE A 223 -8.03 -13.21 -45.30
C PHE A 223 -6.88 -13.93 -44.61
N THR A 224 -6.79 -15.25 -44.81
CA THR A 224 -5.77 -16.10 -44.20
C THR A 224 -4.35 -15.66 -44.55
N GLU A 225 -4.09 -15.39 -45.83
CA GLU A 225 -2.79 -14.90 -46.32
C GLU A 225 -2.47 -13.49 -45.80
N ALA A 226 -3.46 -12.59 -45.82
CA ALA A 226 -3.30 -11.26 -45.27
C ALA A 226 -3.02 -11.29 -43.76
N TYR A 227 -3.68 -12.20 -43.03
CA TYR A 227 -3.48 -12.42 -41.60
C TYR A 227 -2.06 -12.89 -41.31
N PHE A 228 -1.56 -13.91 -42.01
CA PHE A 228 -0.19 -14.40 -41.84
C PHE A 228 0.86 -13.32 -42.11
N ARG A 229 0.68 -12.54 -43.19
CA ARG A 229 1.62 -11.48 -43.55
C ARG A 229 1.65 -10.33 -42.55
N ILE A 230 0.50 -9.98 -41.97
CA ILE A 230 0.36 -8.85 -41.02
C ILE A 230 0.76 -9.30 -39.60
N PHE A 231 0.56 -10.57 -39.26
CA PHE A 231 0.86 -11.19 -37.97
C PHE A 231 1.82 -12.39 -38.10
N PRO A 232 3.03 -12.21 -38.66
CA PRO A 232 3.99 -13.30 -38.86
C PRO A 232 4.43 -13.93 -37.53
N GLU A 233 4.37 -13.18 -36.43
CA GLU A 233 4.67 -13.63 -35.08
C GLU A 233 3.66 -14.65 -34.51
N VAL A 234 2.43 -14.70 -35.03
CA VAL A 234 1.40 -15.65 -34.56
C VAL A 234 1.64 -17.05 -35.14
N PHE A 235 2.32 -17.13 -36.28
CA PHE A 235 2.58 -18.38 -36.99
C PHE A 235 4.05 -18.47 -37.44
N PRO A 236 5.00 -18.53 -36.49
CA PRO A 236 6.41 -18.64 -36.83
C PRO A 236 6.67 -19.95 -37.60
N GLY A 237 7.08 -19.82 -38.86
CA GLY A 237 7.38 -20.94 -39.75
C GLY A 237 6.27 -21.32 -40.73
N PHE A 238 5.09 -20.67 -40.68
CA PHE A 238 4.02 -20.85 -41.67
C PHE A 238 4.03 -19.69 -42.67
N LEU A 239 4.95 -19.73 -43.63
CA LEU A 239 4.83 -18.97 -44.87
C LEU A 239 4.68 -19.98 -46.00
N PRO A 240 3.48 -20.20 -46.56
CA PRO A 240 3.35 -20.91 -47.82
C PRO A 240 3.84 -19.96 -48.92
N VAL A 241 5.15 -19.93 -49.14
CA VAL A 241 5.70 -19.27 -50.32
C VAL A 241 5.36 -20.14 -51.53
N GLY A 242 4.26 -19.79 -52.20
CA GLY A 242 4.09 -20.03 -53.64
C GLY A 242 3.58 -21.39 -54.10
N LYS A 243 2.45 -21.89 -53.57
CA LYS A 243 1.64 -22.87 -54.33
C LYS A 243 0.15 -22.52 -54.27
N GLU A 244 -0.43 -22.31 -55.44
CA GLU A 244 -1.89 -22.30 -55.63
C GLU A 244 -2.47 -23.63 -55.11
N LEU A 245 -3.43 -23.53 -54.20
CA LEU A 245 -4.20 -24.65 -53.69
C LEU A 245 -5.21 -25.10 -54.77
N GLU A 246 -4.83 -26.09 -55.57
CA GLU A 246 -5.79 -26.86 -56.34
C GLU A 246 -6.58 -27.78 -55.40
N LEU A 247 -7.85 -27.43 -55.16
CA LEU A 247 -8.83 -28.27 -54.48
C LEU A 247 -9.34 -29.33 -55.45
N ASN A 248 -8.66 -30.48 -55.54
CA ASN A 248 -9.21 -31.67 -56.19
C ASN A 248 -8.73 -32.95 -55.49
N GLY A 249 -9.69 -33.72 -54.96
CA GLY A 249 -9.51 -35.11 -54.55
C GLY A 249 -8.76 -35.27 -53.23
N VAL A 250 -9.49 -35.49 -52.14
CA VAL A 250 -8.94 -36.07 -50.93
C VAL A 250 -8.62 -37.54 -51.21
N PRO A 251 -7.36 -38.00 -51.13
CA PRO A 251 -7.08 -39.41 -50.93
C PRO A 251 -7.04 -39.69 -49.43
N GLU A 252 -7.72 -40.78 -49.10
CA GLU A 252 -7.82 -41.45 -47.83
C GLU A 252 -6.42 -41.80 -47.28
N ARG A 253 -6.17 -41.41 -46.02
CA ARG A 253 -5.07 -41.84 -45.12
C ARG A 253 -3.65 -41.85 -45.71
N ILE A 254 -2.81 -40.95 -45.18
CA ILE A 254 -1.34 -41.08 -45.26
C ILE A 254 -0.81 -41.30 -43.85
N GLU A 255 -0.36 -42.53 -43.58
CA GLU A 255 0.52 -42.86 -42.45
C GLU A 255 1.97 -42.69 -42.92
N PHE A 256 2.77 -41.87 -42.21
CA PHE A 256 4.24 -41.94 -42.24
C PHE A 256 4.82 -41.52 -40.88
N GLU A 257 5.42 -42.50 -40.20
CA GLU A 257 6.61 -42.37 -39.35
C GLU A 257 7.78 -41.84 -40.22
N GLU A 258 8.78 -41.09 -39.76
CA GLU A 258 9.63 -41.36 -38.61
C GLU A 258 10.51 -40.13 -38.26
N THR A 259 10.69 -39.90 -36.94
CA THR A 259 11.88 -39.39 -36.24
C THR A 259 12.54 -38.05 -36.58
N TYR A 260 12.51 -37.14 -35.60
CA TYR A 260 13.56 -36.15 -35.35
C TYR A 260 14.03 -36.20 -33.89
N PRO A 261 15.31 -35.88 -33.62
CA PRO A 261 15.98 -36.29 -32.39
C PRO A 261 15.51 -35.49 -31.18
N ILE A 262 15.37 -36.23 -30.08
CA ILE A 262 15.05 -35.77 -28.74
C ILE A 262 16.13 -34.77 -28.30
N THR A 263 15.76 -33.51 -28.14
CA THR A 263 16.29 -32.69 -27.05
C THR A 263 15.12 -32.43 -26.13
N GLU A 264 15.11 -33.11 -24.98
CA GLU A 264 14.09 -32.95 -23.95
C GLU A 264 14.08 -31.50 -23.47
N LYS A 265 13.21 -30.69 -24.07
CA LYS A 265 12.70 -29.50 -23.43
C LYS A 265 11.78 -30.03 -22.33
N ARG A 266 12.28 -30.08 -21.09
CA ARG A 266 11.46 -30.30 -19.89
C ARG A 266 10.26 -29.35 -19.99
N SER A 267 9.10 -29.88 -20.36
CA SER A 267 7.84 -29.16 -20.23
C SER A 267 7.65 -28.90 -18.75
N GLU A 268 7.53 -27.63 -18.35
CA GLU A 268 7.11 -27.30 -17.00
C GLU A 268 5.80 -28.06 -16.73
N PRO A 269 5.68 -28.75 -15.58
CA PRO A 269 4.53 -29.60 -15.31
C PRO A 269 3.27 -28.73 -15.29
N GLU A 270 2.29 -29.08 -16.14
CA GLU A 270 0.98 -28.43 -16.17
C GLU A 270 0.31 -28.53 -14.79
N ILE A 271 -0.09 -27.39 -14.23
CA ILE A 271 -0.67 -27.29 -12.90
C ILE A 271 -2.15 -26.97 -13.03
N TYR A 272 -2.98 -27.84 -12.49
CA TYR A 272 -4.43 -27.78 -12.64
C TYR A 272 -5.08 -27.05 -11.44
N ASP A 273 -6.01 -26.14 -11.71
CA ASP A 273 -6.86 -25.55 -10.65
C ASP A 273 -7.95 -26.53 -10.18
N TRP A 274 -8.39 -27.44 -11.06
CA TRP A 274 -9.39 -28.47 -10.78
C TRP A 274 -9.03 -29.79 -11.47
N THR A 275 -9.25 -30.90 -10.75
CA THR A 275 -8.96 -32.27 -11.20
C THR A 275 -10.22 -33.13 -11.10
N GLU A 276 -10.34 -34.16 -11.96
CA GLU A 276 -11.46 -35.12 -11.93
C GLU A 276 -11.51 -35.87 -10.59
N GLU A 277 -10.35 -36.33 -10.12
CA GLU A 277 -10.16 -36.81 -8.75
C GLU A 277 -9.40 -35.76 -7.95
N ALA A 278 -9.96 -35.29 -6.84
CA ALA A 278 -9.38 -34.21 -6.04
C ALA A 278 -8.11 -34.66 -5.30
N THR A 279 -7.17 -33.73 -5.14
CA THR A 279 -6.02 -33.86 -4.25
C THR A 279 -6.48 -33.92 -2.79
N VAL A 280 -6.01 -34.92 -2.03
CA VAL A 280 -6.43 -35.14 -0.64
C VAL A 280 -5.26 -35.38 0.30
N PHE A 281 -5.38 -34.92 1.55
CA PHE A 281 -4.37 -35.18 2.58
C PHE A 281 -4.31 -36.68 2.88
N LEU A 282 -3.11 -37.19 3.18
CA LEU A 282 -2.93 -38.61 3.50
C LEU A 282 -3.70 -38.99 4.76
N GLY A 283 -4.62 -39.96 4.66
CA GLY A 283 -5.55 -40.30 5.75
C GLY A 283 -6.81 -39.43 5.81
N GLY A 284 -7.00 -38.55 4.84
CA GLY A 284 -8.21 -37.75 4.67
C GLY A 284 -8.28 -36.52 5.58
N LYS A 285 -9.47 -35.90 5.60
CA LYS A 285 -9.71 -34.63 6.29
C LYS A 285 -9.51 -34.72 7.81
N ASP A 286 -9.87 -35.85 8.42
CA ASP A 286 -9.74 -36.02 9.87
C ASP A 286 -8.28 -36.09 10.31
N GLU A 287 -7.44 -36.78 9.53
CA GLU A 287 -6.00 -36.84 9.80
C GLU A 287 -5.32 -35.49 9.55
N MET A 288 -5.76 -34.76 8.53
CA MET A 288 -5.31 -33.39 8.29
C MET A 288 -5.62 -32.48 9.49
N ASN A 289 -6.83 -32.55 10.03
CA ASN A 289 -7.22 -31.78 11.21
C ASN A 289 -6.40 -32.19 12.44
N ARG A 290 -6.17 -33.49 12.67
CA ARG A 290 -5.29 -33.96 13.75
C ARG A 290 -3.86 -33.42 13.60
N PHE A 291 -3.31 -33.46 12.40
CA PHE A 291 -2.00 -32.92 12.10
C PHE A 291 -1.94 -31.41 12.39
N ILE A 292 -2.94 -30.65 11.93
CA ILE A 292 -3.03 -29.21 12.17
C ILE A 292 -3.08 -28.94 13.66
N THR A 293 -4.02 -29.52 14.41
CA THR A 293 -4.16 -29.27 15.85
C THR A 293 -2.89 -29.62 16.64
N LYS A 294 -2.19 -30.69 16.25
CA LYS A 294 -0.95 -31.14 16.93
C LYS A 294 0.25 -30.24 16.64
N ASN A 295 0.34 -29.68 15.43
CA ASN A 295 1.55 -29.01 14.95
C ASN A 295 1.40 -27.49 14.79
N LEU A 296 0.18 -26.96 14.85
CA LEU A 296 -0.09 -25.52 14.80
C LEU A 296 0.37 -24.86 16.09
N ARG A 297 1.22 -23.85 15.95
CA ARG A 297 1.72 -23.04 17.07
C ARG A 297 0.96 -21.73 17.12
N TYR A 298 0.27 -21.47 18.21
CA TYR A 298 -0.44 -20.21 18.38
C TYR A 298 0.56 -19.10 18.76
N PRO A 299 0.64 -18.00 17.98
CA PRO A 299 1.39 -16.82 18.41
C PRO A 299 0.84 -16.24 19.71
N GLU A 300 1.68 -15.56 20.49
CA GLU A 300 1.31 -15.02 21.81
C GLU A 300 0.09 -14.07 21.74
N SER A 301 -0.01 -13.27 20.67
CA SER A 301 -1.13 -12.37 20.42
C SER A 301 -2.48 -13.10 20.26
N VAL A 302 -2.48 -14.32 19.72
CA VAL A 302 -3.67 -15.17 19.62
C VAL A 302 -3.95 -15.84 20.97
N MET A 303 -2.90 -16.26 21.68
CA MET A 303 -3.04 -16.87 23.01
C MET A 303 -3.64 -15.92 24.06
N GLN A 304 -3.31 -14.63 23.95
CA GLN A 304 -3.86 -13.57 24.81
C GLN A 304 -5.27 -13.11 24.39
N GLY A 305 -5.84 -13.68 23.32
CA GLY A 305 -7.15 -13.30 22.79
C GLY A 305 -7.21 -11.93 22.10
N ILE A 306 -6.05 -11.34 21.79
CA ILE A 306 -5.95 -10.01 21.18
C ILE A 306 -6.28 -10.07 19.69
N VAL A 307 -5.89 -11.16 19.02
CA VAL A 307 -6.13 -11.38 17.60
C VAL A 307 -6.78 -12.74 17.38
N SER A 308 -7.82 -12.78 16.55
CA SER A 308 -8.41 -14.02 16.03
C SER A 308 -8.70 -13.87 14.55
N GLY A 309 -8.72 -14.99 13.83
CA GLY A 309 -9.03 -14.94 12.41
C GLY A 309 -8.70 -16.21 11.65
N LYS A 310 -8.70 -16.08 10.32
CA LYS A 310 -8.48 -17.21 9.40
C LYS A 310 -7.43 -16.83 8.38
N VAL A 311 -6.49 -17.73 8.13
CA VAL A 311 -5.48 -17.62 7.08
C VAL A 311 -5.84 -18.61 5.97
N VAL A 312 -5.92 -18.13 4.74
CA VAL A 312 -6.08 -18.96 3.53
C VAL A 312 -4.72 -19.09 2.86
N VAL A 313 -4.20 -20.31 2.78
CA VAL A 313 -2.94 -20.64 2.14
C VAL A 313 -3.22 -21.37 0.83
N LYS A 314 -2.55 -21.01 -0.25
CA LYS A 314 -2.52 -21.74 -1.52
C LYS A 314 -1.15 -22.36 -1.72
N PHE A 315 -1.12 -23.58 -2.23
CA PHE A 315 0.12 -24.29 -2.53
C PHE A 315 -0.11 -25.30 -3.64
N ILE A 316 0.98 -25.76 -4.25
CA ILE A 316 0.95 -26.78 -5.29
C ILE A 316 1.23 -28.13 -4.66
N VAL A 317 0.40 -29.12 -4.97
CA VAL A 317 0.71 -30.53 -4.72
C VAL A 317 1.09 -31.14 -6.05
N SER A 318 2.32 -31.64 -6.14
CA SER A 318 2.83 -32.26 -7.37
C SER A 318 2.18 -33.61 -7.64
N GLY A 319 2.34 -34.16 -8.86
CA GLY A 319 1.94 -35.54 -9.17
C GLY A 319 2.62 -36.63 -8.30
N LYS A 320 3.61 -36.25 -7.47
CA LYS A 320 4.25 -37.12 -6.45
C LYS A 320 3.70 -36.90 -5.04
N GLY A 321 2.83 -35.93 -4.83
CA GLY A 321 2.28 -35.57 -3.52
C GLY A 321 3.11 -34.55 -2.74
N GLU A 322 4.18 -34.02 -3.32
CA GLU A 322 5.07 -33.05 -2.66
C GLU A 322 4.47 -31.65 -2.71
N ILE A 323 4.70 -30.86 -1.67
CA ILE A 323 4.21 -29.48 -1.56
C ILE A 323 5.26 -28.51 -2.09
N SER A 324 4.87 -27.61 -2.99
CA SER A 324 5.68 -26.48 -3.44
C SER A 324 4.85 -25.19 -3.47
N ASP A 325 5.54 -24.04 -3.65
CA ASP A 325 4.92 -22.75 -3.94
C ASP A 325 3.82 -22.34 -2.95
N VAL A 326 4.14 -22.45 -1.66
CA VAL A 326 3.25 -22.09 -0.56
C VAL A 326 3.14 -20.57 -0.44
N GLU A 327 1.95 -20.04 -0.71
CA GLU A 327 1.60 -18.62 -0.67
C GLU A 327 0.39 -18.36 0.25
N VAL A 328 0.36 -17.22 0.93
CA VAL A 328 -0.82 -16.79 1.70
C VAL A 328 -1.70 -15.94 0.79
N LEU A 329 -2.88 -16.45 0.44
CA LEU A 329 -3.87 -15.72 -0.35
C LEU A 329 -4.63 -14.68 0.47
N LYS A 330 -4.90 -15.01 1.74
CA LYS A 330 -5.60 -14.12 2.66
C LYS A 330 -5.07 -14.34 4.06
N GLY A 331 -4.31 -13.38 4.56
CA GLY A 331 -3.77 -13.41 5.92
C GLY A 331 -4.64 -12.66 6.93
N ILE A 332 -4.15 -12.62 8.17
CA ILE A 332 -4.67 -11.74 9.23
C ILE A 332 -3.76 -10.49 9.27
N PRO A 333 -4.21 -9.30 8.83
CA PRO A 333 -3.34 -8.12 8.75
C PRO A 333 -2.74 -7.70 10.10
N ALA A 334 -3.46 -7.93 11.20
CA ALA A 334 -3.02 -7.64 12.56
C ALA A 334 -2.16 -8.75 13.20
N CYS A 335 -1.88 -9.85 12.48
CA CYS A 335 -1.01 -10.94 12.96
C CYS A 335 -0.17 -11.51 11.80
N PRO A 336 0.91 -10.82 11.39
CA PRO A 336 1.88 -11.36 10.44
C PRO A 336 2.44 -12.72 10.86
N GLU A 337 2.64 -12.95 12.16
CA GLU A 337 3.15 -14.20 12.74
C GLU A 337 2.20 -15.38 12.49
N CYS A 338 0.89 -15.13 12.42
CA CYS A 338 -0.12 -16.13 12.05
C CYS A 338 0.05 -16.57 10.59
N ASN A 339 0.43 -15.64 9.70
CA ASN A 339 0.65 -15.94 8.28
C ASN A 339 1.94 -16.74 8.09
N GLU A 340 3.01 -16.40 8.83
CA GLU A 340 4.27 -17.14 8.83
C GLU A 340 4.09 -18.56 9.37
N GLU A 341 3.36 -18.72 10.47
CA GLU A 341 3.05 -20.02 11.03
C GLU A 341 2.20 -20.86 10.08
N ALA A 342 1.24 -20.26 9.38
CA ALA A 342 0.44 -20.95 8.37
C ALA A 342 1.31 -21.51 7.23
N ILE A 343 2.28 -20.73 6.74
CA ILE A 343 3.26 -21.19 5.73
C ILE A 343 4.12 -22.32 6.30
N ARG A 344 4.64 -22.16 7.52
CA ARG A 344 5.49 -23.18 8.18
C ARG A 344 4.74 -24.50 8.35
N LEU A 345 3.49 -24.44 8.81
CA LEU A 345 2.66 -25.61 9.03
C LEU A 345 2.42 -26.36 7.72
N VAL A 346 2.01 -25.65 6.66
CA VAL A 346 1.77 -26.25 5.33
C VAL A 346 3.05 -26.86 4.77
N LYS A 347 4.20 -26.19 4.88
CA LYS A 347 5.50 -26.74 4.44
C LYS A 347 5.93 -27.99 5.23
N SER A 348 5.45 -28.15 6.47
CA SER A 348 5.75 -29.31 7.31
C SER A 348 4.79 -30.49 7.13
N MET A 349 3.76 -30.34 6.30
CA MET A 349 2.80 -31.41 6.06
C MET A 349 3.47 -32.60 5.35
N PRO A 350 3.01 -33.83 5.63
CA PRO A 350 3.43 -35.00 4.88
C PRO A 350 2.95 -34.93 3.42
N ASN A 351 3.48 -35.82 2.58
CA ASN A 351 3.04 -35.92 1.19
C ASN A 351 1.54 -36.18 1.08
N TRP A 352 0.90 -35.48 0.14
CA TRP A 352 -0.52 -35.59 -0.17
C TRP A 352 -0.77 -36.67 -1.23
N ILE A 353 -2.02 -37.13 -1.32
CA ILE A 353 -2.48 -37.95 -2.44
C ILE A 353 -2.80 -36.98 -3.60
N PRO A 354 -2.07 -37.06 -4.72
CA PRO A 354 -2.25 -36.12 -5.83
C PRO A 354 -3.56 -36.37 -6.57
N GLY A 355 -4.14 -35.30 -7.08
CA GLY A 355 -5.30 -35.36 -7.95
C GLY A 355 -5.01 -36.08 -9.27
N LYS A 356 -6.07 -36.58 -9.91
CA LYS A 356 -5.97 -37.23 -11.22
C LYS A 356 -6.74 -36.48 -12.29
N GLN A 357 -6.14 -36.44 -13.48
CA GLN A 357 -6.77 -36.01 -14.72
C GLN A 357 -6.50 -37.06 -15.80
N ASN A 358 -7.54 -37.52 -16.50
CA ASN A 358 -7.42 -38.58 -17.51
C ASN A 358 -6.69 -39.84 -16.97
N GLY A 359 -6.97 -40.19 -15.70
CA GLY A 359 -6.33 -41.32 -15.01
C GLY A 359 -4.85 -41.13 -14.63
N LYS A 360 -4.23 -39.99 -14.94
CA LYS A 360 -2.83 -39.67 -14.58
C LYS A 360 -2.77 -38.75 -13.38
N LYS A 361 -1.79 -38.97 -12.49
CA LYS A 361 -1.51 -38.07 -11.37
C LYS A 361 -0.94 -36.75 -11.91
N VAL A 362 -1.53 -35.63 -11.53
CA VAL A 362 -1.14 -34.30 -12.01
C VAL A 362 -0.82 -33.36 -10.84
N SER A 363 -0.07 -32.31 -11.15
CA SER A 363 0.15 -31.21 -10.19
C SER A 363 -1.11 -30.36 -10.10
N SER A 364 -1.52 -29.94 -8.91
CA SER A 364 -2.72 -29.13 -8.74
C SER A 364 -2.62 -28.13 -7.59
N TYR A 365 -3.40 -27.05 -7.68
CA TYR A 365 -3.51 -26.07 -6.60
C TYR A 365 -4.43 -26.55 -5.49
N VAL A 366 -3.96 -26.45 -4.25
CA VAL A 366 -4.76 -26.69 -3.04
C VAL A 366 -4.89 -25.38 -2.27
N ARG A 367 -6.09 -25.11 -1.75
CA ARG A 367 -6.38 -23.97 -0.87
C ARG A 367 -6.80 -24.49 0.49
N LEU A 368 -6.02 -24.18 1.52
CA LEU A 368 -6.28 -24.60 2.89
C LEU A 368 -6.60 -23.40 3.78
N LEU A 369 -7.68 -23.52 4.55
CA LEU A 369 -8.10 -22.55 5.55
C LEU A 369 -7.61 -22.99 6.92
N LEU A 370 -6.73 -22.19 7.53
CA LEU A 370 -6.26 -22.37 8.89
C LEU A 370 -6.94 -21.34 9.79
N LYS A 371 -7.44 -21.78 10.95
CA LYS A 371 -8.07 -20.91 11.93
C LYS A 371 -7.12 -20.66 13.08
N PHE A 372 -7.00 -19.39 13.47
CA PHE A 372 -6.28 -18.94 14.65
C PHE A 372 -7.30 -18.40 15.65
N GLU A 373 -7.88 -19.32 16.42
CA GLU A 373 -8.82 -19.09 17.51
C GLU A 373 -8.55 -20.16 18.59
N LEU A 374 -8.52 -19.78 19.88
CA LEU A 374 -8.33 -20.71 21.00
C LEU A 374 -9.65 -21.27 21.53
#